data_AF-A0A0F6Q867-F1
#
_entry.id   AF-A0A0F6Q867-F1
#
_cell.length_a   1.000
_cell.length_b   1.000
_cell.length_c   1.000
_cell.angle_alpha   90.00
_cell.angle_beta   90.00
_cell.angle_gamma   90.00
#
_symmetry.space_group_name_H-M   'P 1'
#
loop_
_entity.id
_entity.type
_entity.pdbx_description
1 polymer ?
#
loop_
_entity_poly.entity_id
_entity_poly.type
_entity_poly.pdbx_seq_one_letter_code
_entity_poly.pdbx_strand_id
1 'polypeptide(L)'
;KQYKLSMEVLKGVGLTPEDYEVAIRFTRDFWEANKDFIVELARIIGKPVLIEMWDQRFFYFILKFEFNFVDNLDKAAALSTVQIDVENAERFGITYYDEEGKEHYPLILHCSPSGAIERVMYAILEK
;
A
#
# COMPACT_ATOMS: atom_id res chain seq x y z
N LYS A 1 -6.85 -7.94 3.24
CA LYS A 1 -8.21 -7.45 2.92
C LYS A 1 -8.16 -6.17 2.09
N GLN A 2 -7.54 -5.08 2.58
CA GLN A 2 -7.46 -3.82 1.84
C GLN A 2 -6.79 -3.94 0.46
N TYR A 3 -5.76 -4.79 0.31
CA TYR A 3 -5.16 -5.09 -1.01
C TYR A 3 -6.19 -5.57 -2.05
N LYS A 4 -7.06 -6.52 -1.66
CA LYS A 4 -8.13 -7.04 -2.52
C LYS A 4 -9.20 -5.97 -2.77
N LEU A 5 -9.55 -5.19 -1.75
CA LEU A 5 -10.47 -4.05 -1.90
C LEU A 5 -9.95 -3.04 -2.92
N SER A 6 -8.66 -2.69 -2.89
CA SER A 6 -8.04 -1.81 -3.89
C SER A 6 -8.19 -2.39 -5.30
N MET A 7 -7.94 -3.69 -5.49
CA MET A 7 -8.14 -4.36 -6.78
C MET A 7 -9.60 -4.32 -7.24
N GLU A 8 -10.55 -4.59 -6.33
CA GLU A 8 -11.99 -4.55 -6.60
C GLU A 8 -12.47 -3.14 -6.98
N VAL A 9 -11.99 -2.12 -6.28
CA VAL A 9 -12.33 -0.72 -6.54
C VAL A 9 -11.78 -0.26 -7.89
N LEU A 10 -10.51 -0.56 -8.20
CA LEU A 10 -9.94 -0.26 -9.53
C LEU A 10 -10.70 -0.98 -10.64
N LYS A 11 -11.04 -2.26 -10.44
CA LYS A 11 -11.86 -3.03 -11.38
C LYS A 11 -13.22 -2.39 -11.58
N GLY A 12 -13.84 -1.89 -10.52
CA GLY A 12 -15.13 -1.20 -10.55
C GLY A 12 -15.13 0.09 -11.39
N VAL A 13 -13.97 0.74 -11.57
CA VAL A 13 -13.80 1.93 -12.42
C VAL A 13 -13.20 1.62 -13.80
N GLY A 14 -13.07 0.34 -14.17
CA GLY A 14 -12.62 -0.09 -15.50
C GLY A 14 -11.11 -0.35 -15.62
N LEU A 15 -10.37 -0.35 -14.51
CA LEU A 15 -8.93 -0.64 -14.45
C LEU A 15 -8.69 -2.05 -13.90
N THR A 16 -8.05 -2.91 -14.69
CA THR A 16 -7.71 -4.29 -14.35
C THR A 16 -6.21 -4.43 -14.05
N PRO A 17 -5.75 -5.56 -13.47
CA PRO A 17 -4.32 -5.77 -13.17
C PRO A 17 -3.35 -5.60 -14.35
N GLU A 18 -3.85 -5.67 -15.58
CA GLU A 18 -3.10 -5.41 -16.80
C GLU A 18 -2.79 -3.92 -17.00
N ASP A 19 -3.57 -3.01 -16.41
CA ASP A 19 -3.44 -1.56 -16.61
C ASP A 19 -2.51 -0.88 -15.59
N TYR A 20 -2.06 -1.61 -14.57
CA TYR A 20 -1.21 -1.03 -13.52
C TYR A 20 -0.13 -1.98 -13.03
N GLU A 21 0.99 -1.41 -12.64
CA GLU A 21 2.12 -2.10 -12.05
C GLU A 21 2.09 -2.01 -10.52
N VAL A 22 2.61 -3.04 -9.85
CA VAL A 22 2.61 -3.10 -8.39
C VAL A 22 4.01 -2.85 -7.85
N ALA A 23 4.11 -1.91 -6.92
CA ALA A 23 5.30 -1.70 -6.12
C ALA A 23 5.00 -1.99 -4.65
N ILE A 24 5.91 -2.72 -3.99
CA ILE A 24 5.83 -2.99 -2.55
C ILE A 24 7.15 -2.55 -1.92
N ARG A 25 7.06 -1.64 -0.95
CA ARG A 25 8.19 -1.10 -0.19
C ARG A 25 8.10 -1.51 1.26
N PHE A 26 9.19 -1.97 1.83
CA PHE A 26 9.26 -2.35 3.25
C PHE A 26 10.68 -2.32 3.79
N THR A 27 10.82 -2.36 5.11
CA THR A 27 12.12 -2.54 5.75
C THR A 27 12.57 -4.00 5.72
N ARG A 28 13.88 -4.24 5.82
CA ARG A 28 14.46 -5.58 5.94
C ARG A 28 13.87 -6.36 7.12
N ASP A 29 13.76 -5.72 8.29
CA ASP A 29 13.18 -6.35 9.49
C ASP A 29 11.73 -6.79 9.24
N PHE A 30 10.94 -5.97 8.50
CA PHE A 30 9.57 -6.34 8.16
C PHE A 30 9.53 -7.56 7.24
N TRP A 31 10.43 -7.64 6.26
CA TRP A 31 10.56 -8.80 5.39
C TRP A 31 10.93 -10.06 6.16
N GLU A 32 11.93 -9.99 7.04
CA GLU A 32 12.38 -11.14 7.83
C GLU A 32 11.27 -11.68 8.73
N ALA A 33 10.46 -10.80 9.32
CA ALA A 33 9.33 -11.18 10.17
C ALA A 33 8.08 -11.61 9.37
N ASN A 34 7.86 -11.10 8.15
CA ASN A 34 6.58 -11.21 7.44
C ASN A 34 6.73 -11.64 5.96
N LYS A 35 7.78 -12.39 5.63
CA LYS A 35 8.07 -12.83 4.26
C LYS A 35 6.88 -13.47 3.55
N ASP A 36 6.21 -14.41 4.22
CA ASP A 36 5.07 -15.13 3.62
C ASP A 36 3.91 -14.20 3.28
N PHE A 37 3.69 -13.17 4.09
CA PHE A 37 2.68 -12.15 3.81
C PHE A 37 3.01 -11.36 2.53
N ILE A 38 4.26 -10.93 2.35
CA ILE A 38 4.69 -10.23 1.13
C ILE A 38 4.56 -11.12 -0.11
N VAL A 39 4.99 -12.37 -0.01
CA VAL A 39 4.87 -13.34 -1.09
C VAL A 39 3.40 -13.57 -1.45
N GLU A 40 2.51 -13.61 -0.46
CA GLU A 40 1.07 -13.75 -0.69
C GLU A 40 0.48 -12.52 -1.42
N LEU A 41 0.93 -11.29 -1.13
CA LEU A 41 0.50 -10.11 -1.88
C LEU A 41 0.86 -10.23 -3.37
N ALA A 42 2.08 -10.70 -3.68
CA ALA A 42 2.52 -10.94 -5.04
C ALA A 42 1.71 -12.07 -5.73
N ARG A 43 1.38 -13.14 -4.99
CA ARG A 43 0.52 -14.22 -5.50
C ARG A 43 -0.89 -13.76 -5.80
N ILE A 44 -1.46 -12.91 -4.95
CA ILE A 44 -2.84 -12.40 -5.13
C ILE A 44 -2.97 -11.61 -6.43
N ILE A 45 -1.99 -10.77 -6.78
CA ILE A 45 -2.04 -10.01 -8.05
C ILE A 45 -1.67 -10.89 -9.25
N GLY A 46 -0.85 -11.92 -9.06
CA GLY A 46 -0.53 -12.90 -10.11
C GLY A 46 0.35 -12.35 -11.24
N LYS A 47 1.02 -11.21 -11.02
CA LYS A 47 1.97 -10.60 -11.97
C LYS A 47 3.27 -10.19 -11.26
N PRO A 48 4.36 -9.88 -11.99
CA PRO A 48 5.58 -9.36 -11.39
C PRO A 48 5.32 -8.13 -10.54
N VAL A 49 6.00 -8.03 -9.40
CA VAL A 49 5.91 -6.89 -8.48
C VAL A 49 7.30 -6.30 -8.29
N LEU A 50 7.39 -4.98 -8.29
CA LEU A 50 8.62 -4.28 -7.93
C LEU A 50 8.75 -4.29 -6.41
N ILE A 51 9.85 -4.85 -5.91
CA ILE A 51 10.18 -4.84 -4.49
C ILE A 51 11.25 -3.78 -4.23
N GLU A 52 10.98 -2.91 -3.27
CA GLU A 52 11.98 -1.99 -2.72
C GLU A 52 12.15 -2.31 -1.24
N MET A 53 13.37 -2.71 -0.87
CA MET A 53 13.68 -3.08 0.51
C MET A 53 14.69 -2.11 1.09
N TRP A 54 14.39 -1.55 2.27
CA TRP A 54 15.26 -0.62 2.96
C TRP A 54 15.90 -1.26 4.18
N ASP A 55 17.21 -1.04 4.36
CA ASP A 55 17.91 -1.51 5.56
C ASP A 55 17.50 -0.72 6.80
N GLN A 56 17.06 0.53 6.64
CA GLN A 56 16.60 1.39 7.72
C GLN A 56 15.28 2.06 7.36
N ARG A 57 14.46 2.34 8.39
CA ARG A 57 13.20 3.06 8.24
C ARG A 57 13.49 4.53 7.87
N PHE A 58 13.19 4.91 6.64
CA PHE A 58 13.33 6.29 6.14
C PHE A 58 12.02 7.11 6.21
N PHE A 59 10.86 6.44 6.31
CA PHE A 59 9.53 7.06 6.41
C PHE A 59 8.77 6.59 7.64
N TYR A 60 7.65 7.25 7.98
CA TYR A 60 6.80 6.87 9.11
C TYR A 60 6.10 5.50 8.97
N PHE A 61 6.18 4.86 7.78
CA PHE A 61 5.63 3.53 7.52
C PHE A 61 6.70 2.45 7.39
N ILE A 62 6.35 1.21 7.76
CA ILE A 62 7.22 0.01 7.63
C ILE A 62 6.87 -0.85 6.42
N LEU A 63 5.67 -0.68 5.88
CA LEU A 63 5.18 -1.34 4.67
C LEU A 63 4.33 -0.35 3.89
N LYS A 64 4.53 -0.32 2.58
CA LYS A 64 3.66 0.38 1.63
C LYS A 64 3.53 -0.46 0.37
N PHE A 65 2.30 -0.74 -0.05
CA PHE A 65 2.07 -1.18 -1.43
C PHE A 65 1.37 -0.08 -2.23
N GLU A 66 1.60 -0.10 -3.53
CA GLU A 66 1.02 0.83 -4.49
C GLU A 66 0.65 0.12 -5.79
N PHE A 67 -0.47 0.53 -6.37
CA PHE A 67 -0.84 0.23 -7.75
C PHE A 67 -0.57 1.46 -8.60
N ASN A 68 0.24 1.32 -9.65
CA ASN A 68 0.76 2.43 -10.42
C ASN A 68 0.33 2.30 -11.88
N PHE A 69 -0.44 3.26 -12.37
CA PHE A 69 -0.67 3.39 -13.81
C PHE A 69 0.60 3.95 -14.46
N VAL A 70 1.04 3.34 -15.56
CA VAL A 70 2.20 3.81 -16.35
C VAL A 70 1.66 4.30 -17.69
N ASP A 71 1.83 5.59 -17.96
CA ASP A 71 1.34 6.19 -19.20
C ASP A 71 2.27 5.97 -20.41
N ASN A 72 1.81 6.46 -21.58
CA ASN A 72 2.55 6.38 -22.84
C ASN A 72 3.85 7.23 -22.87
N LEU A 73 4.15 7.99 -21.81
CA LEU A 73 5.39 8.73 -21.62
C LEU A 73 6.28 8.09 -20.55
N ASP A 74 6.01 6.82 -20.19
CA ASP A 74 6.70 6.05 -19.16
C ASP A 74 6.64 6.70 -17.75
N LYS A 75 5.61 7.51 -17.48
CA LYS A 75 5.40 8.12 -16.17
C LYS A 75 4.48 7.27 -15.32
N ALA A 76 4.96 6.96 -14.11
CA ALA A 76 4.18 6.24 -13.11
C ALA A 76 3.35 7.19 -12.24
N ALA A 77 2.04 6.95 -12.19
CA ALA A 77 1.11 7.61 -11.28
C ALA A 77 0.52 6.59 -10.29
N ALA A 78 0.83 6.76 -9.00
CA ALA A 78 0.26 5.92 -7.97
C ALA A 78 -1.25 6.16 -7.84
N LEU A 79 -2.04 5.11 -8.06
CA LEU A 79 -3.47 5.03 -7.84
C LEU A 79 -3.72 4.59 -6.39
N SER A 80 -3.92 3.30 -6.16
CA SER A 80 -4.20 2.76 -4.83
C SER A 80 -2.95 2.68 -3.96
N THR A 81 -3.10 2.90 -2.67
CA THR A 81 -2.03 2.64 -1.70
C THR A 81 -2.58 2.19 -0.35
N VAL A 82 -1.84 1.30 0.31
CA VAL A 82 -2.03 1.02 1.74
C VAL A 82 -0.68 1.01 2.43
N GLN A 83 -0.65 1.58 3.63
CA GLN A 83 0.58 1.79 4.40
C GLN A 83 0.36 1.41 5.85
N ILE A 84 1.33 0.70 6.44
CA ILE A 84 1.39 0.43 7.88
C ILE A 84 2.28 1.48 8.52
N ASP A 85 1.66 2.40 9.22
CA ASP A 85 2.28 3.50 9.95
C ASP A 85 2.46 3.14 11.42
N VAL A 86 3.69 3.32 11.89
CA VAL A 86 4.13 2.96 13.24
C VAL A 86 4.55 4.16 14.08
N GLU A 87 4.45 5.38 13.55
CA GLU A 87 5.02 6.58 14.15
C GLU A 87 3.96 7.62 14.49
N ASN A 88 2.96 7.82 13.62
CA ASN A 88 2.03 8.94 13.79
C ASN A 88 1.12 8.79 15.03
N ALA A 89 0.83 7.57 15.48
CA ALA A 89 0.07 7.37 16.70
C ALA A 89 0.76 7.98 17.93
N GLU A 90 2.04 7.69 18.11
CA GLU A 90 2.87 8.27 19.17
C GLU A 90 3.01 9.79 18.98
N ARG A 91 3.33 10.22 17.75
CA ARG A 91 3.51 11.64 17.41
C ARG A 91 2.30 12.51 17.71
N PHE A 92 1.09 11.99 17.49
CA PHE A 92 -0.16 12.73 17.72
C PHE A 92 -0.82 12.40 19.07
N GLY A 93 -0.21 11.55 19.90
CA GLY A 93 -0.77 11.16 21.20
C GLY A 93 -2.07 10.37 21.09
N ILE A 94 -2.21 9.54 20.05
CA ILE A 94 -3.37 8.68 19.85
C ILE A 94 -3.14 7.39 20.65
N THR A 95 -3.90 7.17 21.72
CA THR A 95 -3.77 5.98 22.58
C THR A 95 -5.08 5.22 22.74
N TYR A 96 -4.97 3.95 23.14
CA TYR A 96 -6.09 3.14 23.61
C TYR A 96 -5.65 2.30 24.82
N TYR A 97 -6.62 1.83 25.61
CA TYR A 97 -6.38 0.90 26.70
C TYR A 97 -6.73 -0.52 26.26
N ASP A 98 -5.86 -1.49 26.56
CA ASP A 98 -6.16 -2.91 26.33
C ASP A 98 -7.08 -3.50 27.42
N GLU A 99 -7.35 -4.80 27.32
CA GLU A 99 -8.22 -5.52 28.27
C GLU A 99 -7.65 -5.54 29.71
N GLU A 100 -6.35 -5.31 29.87
CA GLU A 100 -5.65 -5.24 31.17
C GLU A 100 -5.60 -3.80 31.73
N GLY A 101 -6.12 -2.82 30.99
CA GLY A 101 -6.09 -1.41 31.37
C GLY A 101 -4.73 -0.74 31.16
N LYS A 102 -3.86 -1.32 30.31
CA LYS A 102 -2.57 -0.71 29.94
C LYS A 102 -2.73 0.18 28.72
N GLU A 103 -2.12 1.35 28.74
CA GLU A 103 -2.11 2.29 27.63
C GLU A 103 -1.15 1.83 26.51
N HIS A 104 -1.61 1.89 25.27
CA HIS A 104 -0.85 1.54 24.07
C HIS A 104 -1.07 2.54 22.94
N TYR A 105 -0.08 2.64 22.04
CA TYR A 105 -0.21 3.33 20.76
C TYR A 105 -0.65 2.34 19.68
N PRO A 106 -1.75 2.59 18.96
CA PRO A 106 -2.19 1.72 17.88
C PRO A 106 -1.30 1.87 16.64
N LEU A 107 -1.30 0.83 15.79
CA LEU A 107 -0.84 0.96 14.41
C LEU A 107 -1.87 1.74 13.58
N ILE A 108 -1.42 2.64 12.72
CA ILE A 108 -2.30 3.37 11.79
C ILE A 108 -2.21 2.73 10.42
N LEU A 109 -3.36 2.40 9.83
CA LEU A 109 -3.45 1.88 8.46
C LEU A 109 -4.00 2.97 7.54
N HIS A 110 -3.12 3.56 6.73
CA HIS A 110 -3.55 4.46 5.66
C HIS A 110 -4.03 3.64 4.48
N CYS A 111 -5.20 3.97 3.93
CA CYS A 111 -5.77 3.24 2.80
C CYS A 111 -6.45 4.22 1.83
N SER A 112 -5.94 4.28 0.61
CA SER A 112 -6.63 4.91 -0.52
C SER A 112 -6.93 3.81 -1.55
N PRO A 113 -8.18 3.31 -1.61
CA PRO A 113 -8.51 2.14 -2.42
C PRO A 113 -8.51 2.46 -3.93
N SER A 114 -8.93 3.65 -4.33
CA SER A 114 -8.90 4.12 -5.72
C SER A 114 -7.65 4.95 -6.06
N GLY A 115 -7.09 5.65 -5.08
CA GLY A 115 -6.22 6.79 -5.33
C GLY A 115 -6.97 8.11 -5.46
N ALA A 116 -6.24 9.16 -5.83
CA ALA A 116 -6.82 10.47 -6.12
C ALA A 116 -7.75 10.38 -7.34
N ILE A 117 -8.91 11.03 -7.25
CA ILE A 117 -9.93 11.02 -8.31
C ILE A 117 -9.34 11.52 -9.63
N GLU A 118 -8.50 12.54 -9.59
CA GLU A 118 -7.81 13.11 -10.74
C GLU A 118 -6.88 12.11 -11.42
N ARG A 119 -6.18 11.27 -10.63
CA ARG A 119 -5.31 10.22 -11.18
C ARG A 119 -6.12 9.06 -11.76
N VAL A 120 -7.27 8.74 -11.17
CA VAL A 120 -8.19 7.74 -11.72
C VAL A 120 -8.75 8.23 -13.06
N MET A 121 -9.19 9.49 -13.15
CA MET A 121 -9.64 10.07 -14.41
C MET A 121 -8.54 10.05 -15.47
N TYR A 122 -7.32 10.47 -15.09
CA TYR A 122 -6.15 10.41 -15.96
C TYR A 122 -5.87 8.99 -16.46
N ALA A 123 -5.85 7.99 -15.59
CA ALA A 123 -5.61 6.59 -15.97
C ALA A 123 -6.70 6.05 -16.91
N ILE A 124 -7.97 6.42 -16.69
CA ILE A 124 -9.07 5.98 -17.57
C ILE A 124 -8.98 6.64 -18.96
N LEU A 125 -8.51 7.89 -19.04
CA LEU A 125 -8.42 8.63 -20.30
C LEU A 125 -7.19 8.25 -21.14
N GLU A 126 -6.11 7.79 -20.50
CA GLU A 126 -4.83 7.50 -21.14
C GLU A 126 -4.55 5.99 -21.32
N LYS A 127 -5.45 5.12 -20.83
CA LYS A 127 -5.40 3.67 -21.02
C LYS A 127 -5.57 3.26 -22.48
#